data_AF-A0A543CE61-F1
#
_entry.id   AF-A0A543CE61-F1
#
_cell.length_a   1.000
_cell.length_b   1.000
_cell.length_c   1.000
_cell.angle_alpha   90.00
_cell.angle_beta   90.00
_cell.angle_gamma   90.00
#
_symmetry.space_group_name_H-M   'P 1'
#
loop_
_entity.id
_entity.type
_entity.pdbx_description
1 polymer ?
#
loop_
_entity_poly.entity_id
_entity_poly.type
_entity_poly.pdbx_seq_one_letter_code
_entity_poly.pdbx_strand_id
1 'polypeptide(L)'
;MVESETPLSAEAIMRAIVSALETAGSGSANGSALVGEALGGLIALRQRAAHGDVPAPEELDHFRRRVAELLKAGRNPGRFSQYREHVLEYAERGRFDGYELASLGRSALEFLREDFADLDVFDDMTESDLAEIDEELTAAAEEAPPILDVPSWVPESHWWWRAPKQTDMSEEERRHRLYGGELDDY
;
A
#
# COMPACT_ATOMS: atom_id res chain seq x y z
N MET A 1 7.07 -21.54 -23.57
CA MET A 1 5.67 -21.26 -23.24
C MET A 1 5.67 -20.79 -21.80
N VAL A 2 5.58 -19.47 -21.60
CA VAL A 2 5.33 -18.92 -20.27
C VAL A 2 3.83 -19.09 -20.09
N GLU A 3 3.42 -19.93 -19.14
CA GLU A 3 2.03 -19.97 -18.70
C GLU A 3 1.69 -18.55 -18.24
N SER A 4 0.90 -17.84 -19.02
CA SER A 4 0.33 -16.57 -18.60
C SER A 4 -0.62 -16.90 -17.46
N GLU A 5 -0.17 -16.74 -16.21
CA GLU A 5 -1.04 -16.79 -15.05
C GLU A 5 -2.25 -15.90 -15.35
N THR A 6 -3.41 -16.52 -15.43
CA THR A 6 -4.65 -15.77 -15.61
C THR A 6 -4.78 -14.86 -14.40
N PRO A 7 -4.87 -13.54 -14.58
CA PRO A 7 -4.94 -12.64 -13.44
C PRO A 7 -6.16 -13.00 -12.57
N LEU A 8 -6.02 -12.90 -11.25
CA LEU A 8 -7.08 -13.26 -10.28
C LEU A 8 -8.31 -12.39 -10.50
N SER A 9 -9.52 -12.97 -10.50
CA SER A 9 -10.76 -12.18 -10.62
C SER A 9 -10.96 -11.25 -9.42
N ALA A 10 -11.75 -10.19 -9.59
CA ALA A 10 -12.13 -9.29 -8.49
C ALA A 10 -12.73 -10.06 -7.29
N GLU A 11 -13.57 -11.06 -7.56
CA GLU A 11 -14.13 -11.96 -6.54
C GLU A 11 -13.05 -12.74 -5.77
N ALA A 12 -12.03 -13.26 -6.48
CA ALA A 12 -10.92 -13.97 -5.84
C ALA A 12 -10.08 -13.04 -4.96
N ILE A 13 -9.86 -11.80 -5.42
CA ILE A 13 -9.15 -10.76 -4.64
C ILE A 13 -9.94 -10.41 -3.38
N MET A 14 -11.25 -10.14 -3.48
CA MET A 14 -12.10 -9.84 -2.33
C MET A 14 -12.07 -10.97 -1.28
N ARG A 15 -12.14 -12.23 -1.71
CA ARG A 15 -12.00 -13.39 -0.82
C ARG A 15 -10.63 -13.45 -0.14
N ALA A 16 -9.55 -13.19 -0.89
CA ALA A 16 -8.21 -13.21 -0.34
C ALA A 16 -8.02 -12.13 0.75
N ILE A 17 -8.52 -10.92 0.52
CA ILE A 17 -8.49 -9.82 1.50
C ILE A 17 -9.21 -10.21 2.79
N VAL A 18 -10.44 -10.73 2.70
CA VAL A 18 -11.21 -11.16 3.89
C VAL A 18 -10.48 -12.27 4.64
N SER A 19 -9.98 -13.28 3.92
CA SER A 19 -9.23 -14.41 4.51
C SER A 19 -7.96 -13.95 5.24
N ALA A 20 -7.21 -13.02 4.65
CA ALA A 20 -6.01 -12.45 5.26
C ALA A 20 -6.35 -11.72 6.57
N LEU A 21 -7.40 -10.89 6.58
CA LEU A 21 -7.84 -10.17 7.77
C LEU A 21 -8.41 -11.08 8.87
N GLU A 22 -9.13 -12.13 8.52
CA GLU A 22 -9.60 -13.14 9.47
C GLU A 22 -8.42 -13.87 10.12
N THR A 23 -7.43 -14.27 9.31
CA THR A 23 -6.22 -14.94 9.78
C THR A 23 -5.39 -14.02 10.67
N ALA A 24 -5.20 -12.76 10.28
CA ALA A 24 -4.52 -11.74 11.06
C ALA A 24 -5.20 -11.54 12.43
N GLY A 25 -6.53 -11.43 12.43
CA GLY A 25 -7.34 -11.19 13.63
C GLY A 25 -7.32 -12.36 14.62
N SER A 26 -7.16 -13.59 14.12
CA SER A 26 -7.11 -14.82 14.92
C SER A 26 -5.81 -15.02 15.72
N GLY A 27 -4.79 -14.18 15.50
CA GLY A 27 -3.54 -14.22 16.26
C GLY A 27 -2.34 -14.85 15.54
N SER A 28 -2.35 -14.84 14.21
CA SER A 28 -1.15 -15.17 13.41
C SER A 28 0.07 -14.36 13.86
N ALA A 29 1.24 -15.01 13.88
CA ALA A 29 2.51 -14.36 14.15
C ALA A 29 2.82 -13.27 13.11
N ASN A 30 2.41 -13.50 11.85
CA ASN A 30 2.61 -12.59 10.72
C ASN A 30 1.42 -11.63 10.50
N GLY A 31 0.68 -11.31 11.57
CA GLY A 31 -0.58 -10.56 11.46
C GLY A 31 -0.47 -9.19 10.78
N SER A 32 0.61 -8.44 11.01
CA SER A 32 0.82 -7.14 10.33
C SER A 32 1.09 -7.29 8.84
N ALA A 33 1.89 -8.29 8.43
CA ALA A 33 2.10 -8.61 7.01
C ALA A 33 0.80 -8.99 6.31
N LEU A 34 -0.05 -9.80 6.94
CA LEU A 34 -1.37 -10.16 6.42
C LEU A 34 -2.31 -8.95 6.26
N VAL A 35 -2.25 -7.97 7.17
CA VAL A 35 -2.96 -6.69 7.00
C VAL A 35 -2.39 -5.92 5.80
N GLY A 36 -1.07 -5.88 5.65
CA GLY A 36 -0.43 -5.27 4.48
C GLY A 36 -0.83 -5.94 3.16
N GLU A 37 -0.90 -7.27 3.12
CA GLU A 37 -1.40 -8.04 1.98
C GLU A 37 -2.86 -7.71 1.67
N ALA A 38 -3.71 -7.63 2.70
CA ALA A 38 -5.12 -7.27 2.54
C ALA A 38 -5.27 -5.85 1.95
N LEU A 39 -4.49 -4.88 2.43
CA LEU A 39 -4.52 -3.50 1.94
C LEU A 39 -3.91 -3.37 0.54
N GLY A 40 -2.84 -4.11 0.23
CA GLY A 40 -2.34 -4.25 -1.13
C GLY A 40 -3.37 -4.88 -2.08
N GLY A 41 -4.20 -5.79 -1.57
CA GLY A 41 -5.34 -6.35 -2.29
C GLY A 41 -6.37 -5.30 -2.72
N LEU A 42 -6.56 -4.21 -1.97
CA LEU A 42 -7.45 -3.11 -2.38
C LEU A 42 -6.95 -2.40 -3.64
N ILE A 43 -5.63 -2.23 -3.77
CA ILE A 43 -5.01 -1.72 -5.00
C ILE A 43 -5.31 -2.66 -6.17
N ALA A 44 -5.10 -3.96 -5.98
CA ALA A 44 -5.38 -4.97 -7.01
C ALA A 44 -6.88 -4.98 -7.40
N LEU A 45 -7.79 -4.79 -6.43
CA LEU A 45 -9.22 -4.71 -6.68
C LEU A 45 -9.58 -3.47 -7.51
N ARG A 46 -9.02 -2.30 -7.21
CA ARG A 46 -9.22 -1.09 -8.02
C ARG A 46 -8.66 -1.23 -9.44
N GLN A 47 -7.49 -1.88 -9.59
CA GLN A 47 -6.95 -2.20 -10.91
C GLN A 47 -7.92 -3.06 -11.73
N ARG A 48 -8.53 -4.08 -11.11
CA ARG A 48 -9.53 -4.92 -11.78
C ARG A 48 -10.77 -4.14 -12.20
N ALA A 49 -11.28 -3.30 -11.31
CA ALA A 49 -12.41 -2.44 -11.61
C ALA A 49 -12.12 -1.50 -12.80
N ALA A 50 -10.91 -0.94 -12.88
CA ALA A 50 -10.48 -0.10 -14.00
C ALA A 50 -10.43 -0.86 -15.35
N HIS A 51 -10.26 -2.19 -15.31
CA HIS A 51 -10.30 -3.06 -16.48
C HIS A 51 -11.69 -3.66 -16.77
N GLY A 52 -12.74 -3.17 -16.09
CA GLY A 52 -14.13 -3.61 -16.31
C GLY A 52 -14.53 -4.87 -15.55
N ASP A 53 -13.63 -5.46 -14.74
CA ASP A 53 -13.96 -6.52 -13.78
C ASP A 53 -14.44 -5.88 -12.48
N VAL A 54 -15.65 -5.31 -12.54
CA VAL A 54 -16.30 -4.60 -11.44
C VAL A 54 -17.28 -5.57 -10.75
N PRO A 55 -17.11 -5.86 -9.45
CA PRO A 55 -18.08 -6.64 -8.69
C PRO A 55 -19.48 -6.04 -8.72
N ALA A 56 -20.51 -6.85 -8.47
CA ALA A 56 -21.85 -6.31 -8.32
C ALA A 56 -21.91 -5.33 -7.13
N PRO A 57 -22.68 -4.23 -7.19
CA PRO A 57 -22.72 -3.24 -6.11
C PRO A 57 -23.07 -3.82 -4.73
N GLU A 58 -23.97 -4.80 -4.69
CA GLU A 58 -24.37 -5.49 -3.45
C GLU A 58 -23.23 -6.35 -2.87
N GLU A 59 -22.45 -7.01 -3.73
CA GLU A 59 -21.27 -7.79 -3.32
C GLU A 59 -20.18 -6.87 -2.79
N LEU A 60 -19.97 -5.73 -3.45
CA LEU A 60 -18.99 -4.73 -3.04
C LEU A 60 -19.37 -4.08 -1.70
N ASP A 61 -20.65 -3.74 -1.48
CA ASP A 61 -21.13 -3.21 -0.20
C ASP A 61 -20.95 -4.22 0.93
N HIS A 62 -21.33 -5.48 0.69
CA HIS A 62 -21.12 -6.56 1.66
C HIS A 62 -19.64 -6.75 2.00
N PHE A 63 -18.78 -6.78 0.98
CA PHE A 63 -17.33 -6.86 1.14
C PHE A 63 -16.78 -5.69 1.98
N ARG A 64 -17.18 -4.45 1.67
CA ARG A 64 -16.71 -3.24 2.37
C ARG A 64 -17.07 -3.29 3.85
N ARG A 65 -18.32 -3.62 4.17
CA ARG A 65 -18.76 -3.79 5.57
C ARG A 65 -17.96 -4.87 6.29
N ARG A 66 -17.74 -6.01 5.64
CA ARG A 66 -16.99 -7.13 6.23
C ARG A 66 -15.54 -6.75 6.53
N VAL A 67 -14.86 -6.07 5.60
CA VAL A 67 -13.49 -5.60 5.81
C VAL A 67 -13.42 -4.56 6.94
N ALA A 68 -14.34 -3.60 6.97
CA ALA A 68 -14.40 -2.60 8.05
C ALA A 68 -14.62 -3.25 9.42
N GLU A 69 -15.55 -4.21 9.53
CA GLU A 69 -15.75 -4.98 10.76
C GLU A 69 -14.48 -5.71 11.18
N LEU A 70 -13.80 -6.37 10.24
CA LEU A 70 -12.60 -7.14 10.54
C LEU A 70 -11.44 -6.25 10.97
N LEU A 71 -11.22 -5.09 10.34
CA LEU A 71 -10.17 -4.14 10.71
C LEU A 71 -10.37 -3.63 12.15
N LYS A 72 -11.61 -3.45 12.57
CA LYS A 72 -11.99 -2.96 13.91
C LYS A 72 -12.00 -4.04 15.00
N ALA A 73 -11.93 -5.32 14.63
CA ALA A 73 -12.16 -6.43 15.55
C ALA A 73 -10.90 -7.25 15.88
N GLY A 74 -10.96 -7.94 17.02
CA GLY A 74 -9.92 -8.88 17.44
C GLY A 74 -8.56 -8.19 17.60
N ARG A 75 -7.53 -8.74 16.96
CA ARG A 75 -6.17 -8.18 16.99
C ARG A 75 -5.86 -7.22 15.86
N ASN A 76 -6.76 -7.07 14.89
CA ASN A 76 -6.50 -6.27 13.68
C ASN A 76 -6.25 -4.78 13.95
N PRO A 77 -6.89 -4.10 14.93
CA PRO A 77 -6.58 -2.69 15.19
C PRO A 77 -5.09 -2.46 15.50
N GLY A 78 -4.50 -3.30 16.36
CA GLY A 78 -3.08 -3.22 16.67
C GLY A 78 -2.18 -3.60 15.49
N ARG A 79 -2.61 -4.53 14.63
CA ARG A 79 -1.88 -4.90 13.41
C ARG A 79 -1.95 -3.84 12.33
N PHE A 80 -3.06 -3.13 12.25
CA PHE A 80 -3.25 -1.97 11.38
C PHE A 80 -2.40 -0.78 11.84
N SER A 81 -2.30 -0.54 13.16
CA SER A 81 -1.31 0.42 13.70
C SER A 81 0.11 0.07 13.26
N GLN A 82 0.53 -1.18 13.45
CA GLN A 82 1.86 -1.64 13.01
C GLN A 82 2.08 -1.48 11.51
N TYR A 83 1.05 -1.72 10.69
CA TYR A 83 1.15 -1.48 9.25
C TYR A 83 1.41 0.00 8.94
N ARG A 84 0.67 0.92 9.57
CA ARG A 84 0.87 2.38 9.38
C ARG A 84 2.26 2.80 9.84
N GLU A 85 2.72 2.29 11.00
CA GLU A 85 4.07 2.51 11.50
C GLU A 85 5.13 2.06 10.48
N HIS A 86 5.00 0.88 9.86
CA HIS A 86 5.93 0.46 8.80
C HIS A 86 5.89 1.37 7.56
N VAL A 87 4.71 1.90 7.18
CA VAL A 87 4.62 2.85 6.06
C VAL A 87 5.35 4.15 6.40
N LEU A 88 5.24 4.62 7.63
CA LEU A 88 5.99 5.77 8.12
C LEU A 88 7.50 5.50 8.12
N GLU A 89 7.95 4.35 8.63
CA GLU A 89 9.36 3.96 8.60
C GLU A 89 9.93 3.93 7.16
N TYR A 90 9.12 3.51 6.18
CA TYR A 90 9.51 3.61 4.77
C TYR A 90 9.60 5.06 4.30
N ALA A 91 8.69 5.93 4.72
CA ALA A 91 8.70 7.35 4.36
C ALA A 91 9.94 8.06 4.92
N GLU A 92 10.30 7.81 6.19
CA GLU A 92 11.51 8.31 6.84
C GLU A 92 12.79 7.86 6.08
N ARG A 93 12.77 6.64 5.55
CA ARG A 93 13.84 6.08 4.71
C ARG A 93 13.74 6.50 3.24
N GLY A 94 12.86 7.44 2.90
CA GLY A 94 12.53 7.80 1.52
C GLY A 94 13.71 8.32 0.71
N ARG A 95 14.74 8.90 1.34
CA ARG A 95 15.97 9.34 0.63
C ARG A 95 16.82 8.17 0.13
N PHE A 96 16.53 6.95 0.60
CA PHE A 96 17.21 5.71 0.27
C PHE A 96 16.23 4.74 -0.42
N ASP A 97 15.97 3.58 0.17
CA ASP A 97 15.18 2.49 -0.40
C ASP A 97 13.70 2.51 0.00
N GLY A 98 13.27 3.47 0.82
CA GLY A 98 11.92 3.49 1.38
C GLY A 98 10.85 4.14 0.49
N TYR A 99 11.22 5.01 -0.44
CA TYR A 99 10.25 5.94 -1.07
C TYR A 99 9.14 5.23 -1.85
N GLU A 100 9.49 4.22 -2.65
CA GLU A 100 8.54 3.47 -3.47
C GLU A 100 7.60 2.62 -2.58
N LEU A 101 8.13 2.01 -1.52
CA LEU A 101 7.35 1.23 -0.56
C LEU A 101 6.40 2.11 0.24
N ALA A 102 6.86 3.28 0.67
CA ALA A 102 6.01 4.30 1.30
C ALA A 102 4.91 4.77 0.36
N SER A 103 5.24 5.02 -0.92
CA SER A 103 4.27 5.42 -1.95
C SER A 103 3.17 4.37 -2.18
N LEU A 104 3.54 3.09 -2.17
CA LEU A 104 2.61 1.98 -2.25
C LEU A 104 1.71 1.90 -1.01
N GLY A 105 2.30 1.93 0.18
CA GLY A 105 1.57 1.89 1.44
C GLY A 105 0.61 3.07 1.61
N ARG A 106 1.07 4.28 1.31
CA ARG A 106 0.27 5.50 1.32
C ARG A 106 -0.91 5.46 0.35
N SER A 107 -0.74 4.81 -0.80
CA SER A 107 -1.85 4.60 -1.77
C SER A 107 -2.88 3.59 -1.26
N ALA A 108 -2.44 2.51 -0.62
CA ALA A 108 -3.34 1.55 -0.01
C ALA A 108 -4.16 2.19 1.12
N LEU A 109 -3.54 3.04 1.93
CA LEU A 109 -4.22 3.82 2.97
C LEU A 109 -5.19 4.84 2.37
N GLU A 110 -4.82 5.55 1.31
CA GLU A 110 -5.73 6.49 0.62
C GLU A 110 -6.96 5.76 0.06
N PHE A 111 -6.77 4.61 -0.59
CA PHE A 111 -7.89 3.83 -1.10
C PHE A 111 -8.78 3.29 0.01
N LEU A 112 -8.20 2.86 1.14
CA LEU A 112 -8.99 2.50 2.32
C LEU A 112 -9.81 3.71 2.83
N ARG A 113 -9.21 4.90 2.88
CA ARG A 113 -9.89 6.14 3.31
C ARG A 113 -11.06 6.49 2.38
N GLU A 114 -10.82 6.51 1.07
CA GLU A 114 -11.82 6.84 0.06
C GLU A 114 -12.94 5.80 -0.02
N ASP A 115 -12.57 4.51 -0.12
CA ASP A 115 -13.52 3.43 -0.34
C ASP A 115 -14.28 3.05 0.92
N PHE A 116 -13.90 3.50 2.12
CA PHE A 116 -14.53 3.11 3.38
C PHE A 116 -14.92 4.32 4.26
N ALA A 117 -15.00 5.52 3.67
CA ALA A 117 -15.28 6.76 4.40
C ALA A 117 -16.59 6.73 5.22
N ASP A 118 -17.62 6.03 4.74
CA ASP A 118 -18.93 5.88 5.41
C ASP A 118 -18.94 4.80 6.51
N LEU A 119 -17.84 4.06 6.68
CA LEU A 119 -17.72 2.93 7.60
C LEU A 119 -16.79 3.23 8.80
N ASP A 120 -16.31 4.47 8.93
CA ASP A 120 -15.59 4.98 10.12
C ASP A 120 -14.33 4.17 10.44
N VAL A 121 -13.60 3.71 9.42
CA VAL A 121 -12.39 2.87 9.59
C VAL A 121 -11.20 3.68 10.13
N PHE A 122 -11.18 4.99 9.89
CA PHE A 122 -10.12 5.91 10.28
C PHE A 122 -10.54 6.66 11.54
N ASP A 123 -9.66 6.68 12.54
CA ASP A 123 -9.76 7.55 13.72
C ASP A 123 -8.82 8.76 13.59
N ASP A 124 -8.89 9.69 14.54
CA ASP A 124 -8.04 10.90 14.56
C ASP A 124 -6.55 10.57 14.55
N MET A 125 -6.15 9.46 15.18
CA MET A 125 -4.76 8.99 15.18
C MET A 125 -4.35 8.56 13.77
N THR A 126 -5.24 7.91 13.03
CA THR A 126 -4.99 7.53 11.64
C THR A 126 -4.80 8.74 10.74
N GLU A 127 -5.61 9.78 10.89
CA GLU A 127 -5.40 11.02 10.12
C GLU A 127 -4.08 11.72 10.49
N SER A 128 -3.67 11.67 11.77
CA SER A 128 -2.36 12.17 12.20
C SER A 128 -1.22 11.40 11.53
N ASP A 129 -1.28 10.07 11.51
CA ASP A 129 -0.24 9.24 10.90
C ASP A 129 -0.13 9.49 9.38
N LEU A 130 -1.25 9.71 8.68
CA LEU A 130 -1.23 10.06 7.26
C LEU A 130 -0.54 11.40 7.00
N ALA A 131 -0.80 12.40 7.86
CA ALA A 131 -0.17 13.71 7.74
C ALA A 131 1.34 13.61 7.96
N GLU A 132 1.78 12.80 8.92
CA GLU A 132 3.20 12.54 9.18
C GLU A 132 3.87 11.82 8.00
N ILE A 133 3.22 10.79 7.44
CA ILE A 133 3.71 10.12 6.22
C ILE A 133 3.84 11.11 5.04
N ASP A 134 2.86 12.01 4.86
CA ASP A 134 2.87 13.02 3.80
C ASP A 134 4.01 14.05 4.00
N GLU A 135 4.31 14.42 5.25
CA GLU A 135 5.44 15.28 5.61
C GLU A 135 6.78 14.61 5.27
N GLU A 136 6.97 13.36 5.70
CA GLU A 136 8.22 12.61 5.45
C GLU A 136 8.44 12.34 3.95
N LEU A 137 7.39 11.97 3.21
CA LEU A 137 7.46 11.83 1.75
C LEU A 137 7.82 13.16 1.08
N THR A 138 7.24 14.28 1.53
CA THR A 138 7.59 15.61 1.00
C THR A 138 9.05 15.95 1.27
N ALA A 139 9.54 15.70 2.49
CA ALA A 139 10.91 15.96 2.88
C ALA A 139 11.92 15.05 2.16
N ALA A 140 11.53 13.83 1.81
CA ALA A 140 12.37 12.89 1.07
C ALA A 140 12.40 13.17 -0.45
N ALA A 141 11.33 13.72 -1.03
CA ALA A 141 11.16 13.85 -2.49
C ALA A 141 12.29 14.60 -3.22
N GLU A 142 12.98 15.53 -2.56
CA GLU A 142 14.13 16.26 -3.14
C GLU A 142 15.32 15.34 -3.45
N GLU A 143 15.51 14.32 -2.61
CA GLU A 143 16.71 13.45 -2.61
C GLU A 143 16.38 11.98 -2.92
N ALA A 144 15.10 11.62 -2.91
CA ALA A 144 14.64 10.27 -3.18
C ALA A 144 15.10 9.79 -4.57
N PRO A 145 15.50 8.51 -4.71
CA PRO A 145 15.66 7.91 -6.02
C PRO A 145 14.37 8.05 -6.84
N PRO A 146 14.46 8.28 -8.17
CA PRO A 146 13.28 8.45 -8.99
C PRO A 146 12.48 7.14 -9.07
N ILE A 147 11.15 7.27 -9.03
CA ILE A 147 10.24 6.20 -9.44
C ILE A 147 10.14 6.27 -10.96
N LEU A 148 10.83 5.35 -11.64
CA LEU A 148 10.96 5.38 -13.11
C LEU A 148 9.65 5.03 -13.83
N ASP A 149 8.85 4.12 -13.25
CA ASP A 149 7.62 3.61 -13.83
C ASP A 149 6.44 3.85 -12.87
N VAL A 150 5.84 5.04 -12.94
CA VAL A 150 4.60 5.32 -12.20
C VAL A 150 3.49 4.41 -12.75
N PRO A 151 2.90 3.52 -11.93
CA PRO A 151 1.92 2.58 -12.44
C PRO A 151 0.68 3.28 -12.99
N SER A 152 0.12 2.76 -14.08
CA SER A 152 -1.04 3.36 -14.77
C SER A 152 -2.32 3.44 -13.93
N TRP A 153 -2.40 2.65 -12.85
CA TRP A 153 -3.54 2.66 -11.91
C TRP A 153 -3.46 3.79 -10.89
N VAL A 154 -2.31 4.46 -10.75
CA VAL A 154 -2.10 5.52 -9.75
C VAL A 154 -2.86 6.78 -10.15
N PRO A 155 -3.84 7.23 -9.35
CA PRO A 155 -4.55 8.47 -9.60
C PRO A 155 -3.62 9.70 -9.64
N GLU A 156 -4.06 10.76 -10.30
CA GLU A 156 -3.33 12.04 -10.30
C GLU A 156 -3.24 12.65 -8.88
N SER A 157 -4.23 12.40 -8.03
CA SER A 157 -4.26 12.86 -6.62
C SER A 157 -3.17 12.24 -5.76
N HIS A 158 -2.62 11.09 -6.15
CA HIS A 158 -1.51 10.43 -5.44
C HIS A 158 -0.19 11.08 -5.84
N TRP A 159 -0.02 12.35 -5.45
CA TRP A 159 1.08 13.22 -5.83
C TRP A 159 2.45 12.62 -5.51
N TRP A 160 2.55 11.83 -4.43
CA TRP A 160 3.79 11.25 -3.92
C TRP A 160 4.51 10.37 -4.96
N TRP A 161 3.80 9.71 -5.88
CA TRP A 161 4.43 8.91 -6.96
C TRP A 161 5.20 9.76 -7.98
N ARG A 162 4.87 11.05 -8.10
CA ARG A 162 5.42 11.97 -9.09
C ARG A 162 6.28 13.07 -8.44
N ALA A 163 6.47 12.99 -7.14
CA ALA A 163 7.19 14.00 -6.36
C ALA A 163 8.73 13.89 -6.42
N PRO A 164 9.36 12.69 -6.51
CA PRO A 164 10.81 12.58 -6.60
C PRO A 164 11.39 13.43 -7.73
N LYS A 165 12.32 14.33 -7.39
CA LYS A 165 12.88 15.31 -8.35
C LYS A 165 14.15 14.88 -9.05
N GLN A 166 14.82 13.85 -8.53
CA GLN A 166 16.09 13.32 -9.06
C GLN A 166 15.85 12.48 -10.34
N THR A 167 15.17 13.04 -11.34
CA THR A 167 14.75 12.34 -12.56
C THR A 167 15.90 11.99 -13.51
N ASP A 168 17.08 12.58 -13.30
CA ASP A 168 18.31 12.41 -14.07
C ASP A 168 19.38 11.56 -13.36
N MET A 169 19.05 10.95 -12.21
CA MET A 169 19.93 10.06 -11.47
C MET A 169 20.35 8.86 -12.34
N SER A 170 21.65 8.54 -12.36
CA SER A 170 22.15 7.38 -13.10
C SER A 170 21.64 6.06 -12.49
N GLU A 171 21.53 5.02 -13.31
CA GLU A 171 21.12 3.68 -12.82
C GLU A 171 22.08 3.14 -11.75
N GLU A 172 23.37 3.43 -11.88
CA GLU A 172 24.42 3.07 -10.92
C GLU A 172 24.21 3.76 -9.57
N GLU A 173 24.01 5.08 -9.57
CA GLU A 173 23.75 5.84 -8.33
C GLU A 173 22.43 5.41 -7.68
N ARG A 174 21.39 5.18 -8.49
CA ARG A 174 20.10 4.65 -8.01
C ARG A 174 20.29 3.29 -7.33
N ARG A 175 21.02 2.36 -7.96
CA ARG A 175 21.33 1.05 -7.36
C ARG A 175 22.13 1.19 -6.07
N HIS A 176 23.11 2.10 -6.03
CA HIS A 176 23.89 2.35 -4.83
C HIS A 176 23.02 2.83 -3.67
N ARG A 177 22.05 3.74 -3.91
CA ARG A 177 21.13 4.21 -2.86
C ARG A 177 20.13 3.15 -2.42
N LEU A 178 19.62 2.33 -3.35
CA LEU A 178 18.61 1.31 -3.05
C LEU A 178 19.21 0.06 -2.40
N TYR A 179 20.44 -0.31 -2.75
CA TYR A 179 21.05 -1.59 -2.37
C TYR A 179 22.43 -1.46 -1.70
N GLY A 180 22.92 -0.25 -1.49
CA GLY A 180 24.16 0.03 -0.75
C GLY A 180 25.47 0.01 -1.54
N GLY A 181 25.48 -0.35 -2.83
CA GLY A 181 26.67 -0.31 -3.70
C GLY A 181 27.76 -1.36 -3.42
N GLU A 182 28.09 -2.16 -4.45
CA GLU A 182 29.13 -3.20 -4.59
C GLU A 182 29.36 -4.21 -3.44
N LEU A 183 28.86 -5.44 -3.64
CA LEU A 183 29.51 -6.67 -3.15
C LEU A 183 30.74 -7.02 -4.02
N ASP A 184 31.58 -6.04 -4.34
CA ASP A 184 32.85 -6.25 -5.05
C ASP A 184 33.97 -5.58 -4.23
N ASP A 185 34.29 -6.17 -3.08
CA ASP A 185 35.60 -6.07 -2.43
C ASP A 185 35.70 -7.10 -1.27
N TYR A 186 35.58 -8.40 -1.58
CA TYR A 186 36.12 -9.49 -0.74
C TYR A 186 36.53 -10.71 -1.57
#